data_AF-A0A8J8DXW1-F1
#
_entry.id   AF-A0A8J8DXW1-F1
#
_cell.length_a   1.000
_cell.length_b   1.000
_cell.length_c   1.000
_cell.angle_alpha   90.00
_cell.angle_beta   90.00
_cell.angle_gamma   90.00
#
_symmetry.space_group_name_H-M   'P 1'
#
loop_
_entity.id
_entity.type
_entity.pdbx_description
1 polymer ?
#
loop_
_entity_poly.entity_id
_entity_poly.type
_entity_poly.pdbx_seq_one_letter_code
_entity_poly.pdbx_strand_id
1 'polypeptide(L)'
;MMEKEILELLRLERMREPLSPSRRVREFQMRLQRIKNGEETEVAGFLLARKPPHAPRDAAYYLLSPLSPSELEGLGEDEFRTYLIVRATENTRVSGEVRPGSYVLVRGIIDAYPLGNLRMIHASSIEGKDYSDYWKDYREFALSRREVAELFERTIYVRDDMRKALIYSLYGVPYIPGENWGEGFEFTVFKYRDDSGLLALWKALKYFYSNLPWEVRLNRGKAIEVDDPLLGIDFRLGNPNRSNMRYYTPPTKRGTVSLPKWVTERIVSKRAIGLLPKNVDADPLDRMARISETPFVLVPSEEKPYFEENREFLQLIPNLLVTVFTQRERLRSLDWEKTRVVEEEFLKWLRESRDDYGDPFRALIAPRGPMNIRLRMELGRRVFGSIVRFNGRITKRAAREVKLINEAIVNDWMVVLHDRPAEMIKLLREYQMYVPGTLKAQRALEILHDLASVSPSSEVTREDFIRELMKDGFSREDALEITERFIATGYVYEPFPGKLRLVR
;
A
#
# COMPACT_ATOMS: atom_id res chain seq x y z
N MET A 1 44.32 -1.09 12.64
CA MET A 1 43.89 0.04 11.79
C MET A 1 43.34 -0.49 10.46
N MET A 2 44.11 -1.32 9.74
CA MET A 2 43.72 -1.95 8.46
C MET A 2 42.42 -2.79 8.49
N GLU A 3 42.13 -3.51 9.58
CA GLU A 3 40.86 -4.27 9.71
C GLU A 3 39.62 -3.39 9.76
N LYS A 4 39.70 -2.19 10.36
CA LYS A 4 38.58 -1.25 10.40
C LYS A 4 38.29 -0.66 9.02
N GLU A 5 39.34 -0.32 8.27
CA GLU A 5 39.21 0.21 6.91
C GLU A 5 38.67 -0.86 5.93
N ILE A 6 39.09 -2.12 6.06
CA ILE A 6 38.54 -3.22 5.26
C ILE A 6 37.07 -3.49 5.62
N LEU A 7 36.71 -3.44 6.92
CA LEU A 7 35.32 -3.56 7.36
C LEU A 7 34.44 -2.37 6.91
N GLU A 8 34.99 -1.15 6.88
CA GLU A 8 34.32 0.03 6.33
C GLU A 8 34.16 -0.05 4.81
N LEU A 9 35.18 -0.53 4.08
CA LEU A 9 35.10 -0.76 2.64
C LEU A 9 34.10 -1.88 2.29
N LEU A 10 34.07 -2.97 3.04
CA LEU A 10 33.06 -4.03 2.89
C LEU A 10 31.65 -3.56 3.28
N ARG A 11 31.52 -2.61 4.21
CA ARG A 11 30.25 -1.95 4.53
C ARG A 11 29.82 -1.03 3.38
N LEU A 12 30.72 -0.22 2.84
CA LEU A 12 30.46 0.67 1.70
C LEU A 12 30.14 -0.11 0.41
N GLU A 13 30.80 -1.25 0.17
CA GLU A 13 30.53 -2.14 -0.96
C GLU A 13 29.16 -2.85 -0.82
N ARG A 14 28.69 -3.05 0.41
CA ARG A 14 27.33 -3.56 0.70
C ARG A 14 26.25 -2.47 0.65
N MET A 15 26.61 -1.20 0.77
CA MET A 15 25.64 -0.11 0.75
C MET A 15 25.24 0.21 -0.68
N ARG A 16 23.94 0.07 -0.96
CA ARG A 16 23.37 0.43 -2.25
C ARG A 16 23.64 1.90 -2.54
N GLU A 17 24.04 2.21 -3.77
CA GLU A 17 24.25 3.59 -4.17
C GLU A 17 22.93 4.41 -4.11
N PRO A 18 22.89 5.52 -3.36
CA PRO A 18 21.69 6.36 -3.28
C PRO A 18 21.36 7.08 -4.59
N LEU A 19 20.09 7.03 -5.00
CA LEU A 19 19.59 7.82 -6.12
C LEU A 19 19.33 9.27 -5.69
N SER A 20 20.39 10.09 -5.71
CA SER A 20 20.30 11.51 -5.33
C SER A 20 19.68 12.40 -6.41
N PRO A 21 19.03 13.53 -6.04
CA PRO A 21 18.61 14.55 -6.99
C PRO A 21 19.77 15.05 -7.86
N SER A 22 20.92 15.37 -7.26
CA SER A 22 22.08 15.92 -7.99
C SER A 22 22.60 14.95 -9.07
N ARG A 23 22.55 13.64 -8.83
CA ARG A 23 22.90 12.63 -9.84
C ARG A 23 21.95 12.69 -11.03
N ARG A 24 20.65 12.70 -10.78
CA ARG A 24 19.62 12.76 -11.85
C ARG A 24 19.72 14.03 -12.68
N VAL A 25 20.02 15.17 -12.05
CA VAL A 25 20.30 16.44 -12.75
C VAL A 25 21.52 16.30 -13.67
N ARG A 26 22.63 15.72 -13.19
CA ARG A 26 23.84 15.50 -14.00
C ARG A 26 23.59 14.53 -15.15
N GLU A 27 22.91 13.41 -14.91
CA GLU A 27 22.55 12.44 -15.95
C GLU A 27 21.68 13.06 -17.03
N PHE A 28 20.69 13.87 -16.64
CA PHE A 28 19.86 14.61 -17.57
C PHE A 28 20.65 15.62 -18.40
N GLN A 29 21.52 16.41 -17.77
CA GLN A 29 22.39 17.35 -18.49
C GLN A 29 23.30 16.64 -19.50
N MET A 30 23.97 15.56 -19.07
CA MET A 30 24.83 14.77 -19.95
C MET A 30 24.06 14.17 -21.13
N ARG A 31 22.83 13.68 -20.89
CA ARG A 31 21.95 13.20 -21.96
C ARG A 31 21.65 14.30 -22.98
N LEU A 32 21.27 15.49 -22.53
CA LEU A 32 20.98 16.62 -23.41
C LEU A 32 22.19 17.10 -24.21
N GLN A 33 23.39 17.06 -23.62
CA GLN A 33 24.64 17.48 -24.27
C GLN A 33 25.14 16.48 -25.32
N ARG A 34 24.79 15.20 -25.20
CA ARG A 34 25.16 14.17 -26.19
C ARG A 34 24.35 14.25 -27.48
N ILE A 35 23.15 14.80 -27.44
CA ILE A 35 22.25 14.92 -28.60
C ILE A 35 22.74 16.08 -29.48
N LYS A 36 22.89 15.86 -30.79
CA LYS A 36 23.37 16.89 -31.72
C LYS A 36 22.25 17.89 -32.05
N ASN A 37 22.62 19.12 -32.40
CA ASN A 37 21.62 20.10 -32.88
C ASN A 37 21.00 19.61 -34.18
N GLY A 38 19.70 19.82 -34.34
CA GLY A 38 18.93 19.37 -35.50
C GLY A 38 18.48 17.91 -35.44
N GLU A 39 18.81 17.19 -34.36
CA GLU A 39 18.40 15.79 -34.17
C GLU A 39 16.99 15.71 -33.57
N GLU A 40 16.15 14.83 -34.14
CA GLU A 40 14.85 14.50 -33.54
C GLU A 40 15.04 13.58 -32.34
N THR A 41 14.42 13.93 -31.22
CA THR A 41 14.60 13.23 -29.96
C THR A 41 13.34 13.28 -29.09
N GLU A 42 13.36 12.47 -28.03
CA GLU A 42 12.33 12.45 -27.00
C GLU A 42 12.99 12.68 -25.63
N VAL A 43 12.47 13.66 -24.88
CA VAL A 43 12.96 13.99 -23.54
C VAL A 43 11.77 14.05 -22.58
N ALA A 44 11.89 13.33 -21.47
CA ALA A 44 10.90 13.35 -20.40
C ALA A 44 11.36 14.23 -19.24
N GLY A 45 10.40 14.86 -18.55
CA GLY A 45 10.66 15.69 -17.38
C GLY A 45 9.38 16.33 -16.82
N PHE A 46 9.53 17.11 -15.76
CA PHE A 46 8.45 17.85 -15.13
C PHE A 46 8.30 19.23 -15.75
N LEU A 47 7.11 19.52 -16.27
CA LEU A 47 6.82 20.79 -16.94
C LEU A 47 6.70 21.92 -15.91
N LEU A 48 7.69 22.80 -15.89
CA LEU A 48 7.64 24.07 -15.17
C LEU A 48 7.07 25.10 -16.14
N ALA A 49 5.75 25.32 -16.10
CA ALA A 49 5.03 26.19 -17.03
C ALA A 49 5.30 27.69 -16.80
N ARG A 50 6.59 28.06 -16.78
CA ARG A 50 7.11 29.42 -16.67
C ARG A 50 7.97 29.72 -17.88
N LYS A 51 7.89 30.98 -18.32
CA LYS A 51 8.70 31.48 -19.43
C LYS A 51 10.16 31.58 -18.97
N PRO A 52 11.13 30.97 -19.69
CA PRO A 52 12.54 31.12 -19.36
C PRO A 52 13.04 32.55 -19.63
N PRO A 53 14.13 32.99 -18.98
CA PRO A 53 14.76 34.27 -19.26
C PRO A 53 15.16 34.40 -20.74
N HIS A 54 15.06 35.61 -21.29
CA HIS A 54 15.37 35.93 -22.70
C HIS A 54 14.58 35.16 -23.77
N ALA A 55 13.44 34.54 -23.43
CA ALA A 55 12.65 33.85 -24.44
C ALA A 55 12.06 34.83 -25.47
N PRO A 56 12.21 34.54 -26.78
CA PRO A 56 11.60 35.32 -27.85
C PRO A 56 10.05 35.39 -27.75
N ARG A 57 9.43 36.20 -28.62
CA ARG A 57 7.97 36.42 -28.64
C ARG A 57 7.25 35.67 -29.76
N ASP A 58 7.93 34.74 -30.43
CA ASP A 58 7.46 33.99 -31.60
C ASP A 58 6.75 32.67 -31.24
N ALA A 59 6.86 32.21 -29.99
CA ALA A 59 6.31 30.95 -29.53
C ALA A 59 6.04 30.96 -28.01
N ALA A 60 5.36 29.91 -27.53
CA ALA A 60 5.25 29.65 -26.11
C ALA A 60 6.50 28.89 -25.65
N TYR A 61 7.15 29.38 -24.58
CA TYR A 61 8.36 28.79 -24.02
C TYR A 61 8.10 28.33 -22.59
N TYR A 62 8.49 27.10 -22.30
CA TYR A 62 8.38 26.51 -20.96
C TYR A 62 9.71 25.90 -20.53
N LEU A 63 9.86 25.68 -19.23
CA LEU A 63 11.00 24.97 -18.66
C LEU A 63 10.60 23.52 -18.35
N LEU A 64 11.52 22.60 -18.56
CA LEU A 64 11.36 21.18 -18.24
C LEU A 64 12.48 20.77 -17.28
N SER A 65 12.10 20.25 -16.12
CA SER A 65 13.02 19.83 -15.05
C SER A 65 13.14 18.30 -14.99
N PRO A 66 14.32 17.72 -14.72
CA PRO A 66 14.45 16.29 -14.41
C PRO A 66 13.97 15.91 -13.00
N LEU A 67 13.71 16.90 -12.14
CA LEU A 67 13.32 16.71 -10.74
C LEU A 67 11.84 16.97 -10.54
N SER A 68 11.22 16.14 -9.68
CA SER A 68 9.83 16.33 -9.27
C SER A 68 9.67 17.61 -8.43
N PRO A 69 8.46 18.17 -8.33
CA PRO A 69 8.23 19.43 -7.61
C PRO A 69 8.86 19.49 -6.20
N SER A 70 8.71 18.45 -5.37
CA SER A 70 9.30 18.48 -4.02
C SER A 70 10.80 18.25 -3.97
N GLU A 71 11.35 17.57 -4.96
CA GLU A 71 12.81 17.46 -5.10
C GLU A 71 13.42 18.79 -5.53
N LEU A 72 12.70 19.55 -6.38
CA LEU A 72 13.12 20.88 -6.78
C LEU A 72 13.04 21.89 -5.63
N GLU A 73 11.97 21.83 -4.83
CA GLU A 73 11.81 22.62 -3.59
C GLU A 73 12.92 22.34 -2.58
N GLY A 74 13.35 21.08 -2.47
CA GLY A 74 14.35 20.64 -1.50
C GLY A 74 15.81 20.96 -1.85
N LEU A 75 16.10 21.49 -3.04
CA LEU A 75 17.46 21.86 -3.43
C LEU A 75 17.90 23.16 -2.73
N GLY A 76 19.09 23.16 -2.12
CA GLY A 76 19.71 24.38 -1.59
C GLY A 76 19.99 25.44 -2.66
N GLU A 77 20.21 26.69 -2.27
CA GLU A 77 20.44 27.81 -3.22
C GLU A 77 21.61 27.52 -4.18
N ASP A 78 22.71 26.99 -3.67
CA ASP A 78 23.93 26.67 -4.44
C ASP A 78 23.90 25.30 -5.14
N GLU A 79 22.82 24.53 -5.02
CA GLU A 79 22.74 23.22 -5.65
C GLU A 79 22.54 23.31 -7.16
N PHE A 80 23.18 22.38 -7.87
CA PHE A 80 23.18 22.37 -9.33
C PHE A 80 21.78 22.11 -9.89
N ARG A 81 21.29 23.03 -10.72
CA ARG A 81 20.01 22.97 -11.44
C ARG A 81 20.26 22.92 -12.94
N THR A 82 19.45 22.15 -13.65
CA THR A 82 19.47 22.09 -15.12
C THR A 82 18.07 22.02 -15.66
N TYR A 83 17.85 22.63 -16.82
CA TYR A 83 16.55 22.68 -17.48
C TYR A 83 16.69 22.46 -18.98
N LEU A 84 15.67 21.85 -19.57
CA LEU A 84 15.45 21.89 -21.01
C LEU A 84 14.36 22.92 -21.32
N ILE A 85 14.60 23.78 -22.29
CA ILE A 85 13.59 24.74 -22.73
C ILE A 85 12.71 24.09 -23.79
N VAL A 86 11.40 24.16 -23.61
CA VAL A 86 10.42 23.61 -24.54
C VAL A 86 9.81 24.76 -25.33
N ARG A 87 10.04 24.79 -26.65
CA ARG A 87 9.39 25.74 -27.56
C ARG A 87 8.18 25.08 -28.20
N ALA A 88 7.00 25.54 -27.83
CA ALA A 88 5.72 25.09 -28.36
C ALA A 88 5.11 26.15 -29.28
N THR A 89 4.62 25.72 -30.44
CA THR A 89 3.94 26.56 -31.44
C THR A 89 2.53 26.04 -31.70
N GLU A 90 1.79 26.69 -32.59
CA GLU A 90 0.44 26.27 -33.00
C GLU A 90 0.39 24.85 -33.58
N ASN A 91 1.52 24.37 -34.12
CA ASN A 91 1.63 23.02 -34.68
C ASN A 91 1.96 21.94 -33.64
N THR A 92 2.29 22.32 -32.41
CA THR A 92 2.64 21.37 -31.35
C THR A 92 1.40 20.63 -30.87
N ARG A 93 1.41 19.29 -30.96
CA ARG A 93 0.30 18.46 -30.47
C ARG A 93 0.41 18.25 -28.97
N VAL A 94 -0.63 18.62 -28.22
CA VAL A 94 -0.70 18.40 -26.77
C VAL A 94 -1.72 17.32 -26.46
N SER A 95 -1.32 16.29 -25.72
CA SER A 95 -2.20 15.18 -25.34
C SER A 95 -2.02 14.76 -23.88
N GLY A 96 -3.05 14.15 -23.31
CA GLY A 96 -3.07 13.81 -21.89
C GLY A 96 -3.18 15.06 -21.00
N GLU A 97 -2.78 14.92 -19.74
CA GLU A 97 -2.89 16.02 -18.78
C GLU A 97 -1.58 16.78 -18.61
N VAL A 98 -1.51 17.94 -19.27
CA VAL A 98 -0.33 18.80 -19.29
C VAL A 98 -0.62 20.06 -18.48
N ARG A 99 -0.10 20.11 -17.25
CA ARG A 99 -0.23 21.21 -16.30
C ARG A 99 1.10 21.49 -15.61
N PRO A 100 1.33 22.69 -15.03
CA PRO A 100 2.53 22.96 -14.24
C PRO A 100 2.75 21.88 -13.17
N GLY A 101 3.95 21.30 -13.15
CA GLY A 101 4.35 20.20 -12.27
C GLY A 101 4.05 18.79 -12.81
N SER A 102 3.38 18.64 -13.95
CA SER A 102 3.09 17.31 -14.53
C SER A 102 4.34 16.70 -15.15
N TYR A 103 4.49 15.38 -15.04
CA TYR A 103 5.51 14.63 -15.78
C TYR A 103 5.06 14.49 -17.24
N VAL A 104 5.89 14.91 -18.18
CA VAL A 104 5.56 14.94 -19.61
C VAL A 104 6.69 14.33 -20.44
N LEU A 105 6.32 13.76 -21.58
CA LEU A 105 7.23 13.35 -22.65
C LEU A 105 7.13 14.37 -23.78
N VAL A 106 8.25 15.03 -24.09
CA VAL A 106 8.35 16.00 -25.17
C VAL A 106 9.11 15.37 -26.33
N ARG A 107 8.50 15.37 -27.51
CA ARG A 107 9.13 14.94 -28.76
C ARG A 107 9.38 16.14 -29.65
N GLY A 108 10.49 16.16 -30.36
CA GLY A 108 10.83 17.27 -31.23
C GLY A 108 12.30 17.33 -31.60
N ILE A 109 12.71 18.47 -32.17
CA ILE A 109 14.09 18.68 -32.65
C ILE A 109 14.86 19.46 -31.59
N ILE A 110 16.01 18.94 -31.14
CA ILE A 110 16.88 19.65 -30.20
C ILE A 110 17.70 20.72 -30.90
N ASP A 111 17.88 21.87 -30.23
CA ASP A 111 18.76 22.95 -30.64
C ASP A 111 19.38 23.67 -29.42
N ALA A 112 20.25 24.64 -29.67
CA ALA A 112 20.81 25.52 -28.65
C ALA A 112 19.78 26.59 -28.24
N TYR A 113 19.80 26.99 -26.96
CA TYR A 113 19.09 28.16 -26.48
C TYR A 113 20.08 29.31 -26.25
N PRO A 114 19.73 30.59 -26.53
CA PRO A 114 20.64 31.72 -26.40
C PRO A 114 20.86 32.17 -24.94
N LEU A 115 21.12 31.22 -24.03
CA LEU A 115 21.48 31.49 -22.64
C LEU A 115 22.36 30.35 -22.08
N GLY A 116 23.66 30.64 -21.95
CA GLY A 116 24.63 29.70 -21.38
C GLY A 116 24.66 28.35 -22.12
N ASN A 117 24.63 27.26 -21.36
CA ASN A 117 24.63 25.88 -21.89
C ASN A 117 23.22 25.28 -21.98
N LEU A 118 22.17 26.09 -21.92
CA LEU A 118 20.80 25.61 -22.00
C LEU A 118 20.51 25.10 -23.42
N ARG A 119 19.79 23.99 -23.47
CA ARG A 119 19.29 23.39 -24.70
C ARG A 119 17.82 23.72 -24.84
N MET A 120 17.34 23.71 -26.06
CA MET A 120 15.93 23.88 -26.39
C MET A 120 15.45 22.70 -27.23
N ILE A 121 14.19 22.31 -27.08
CA ILE A 121 13.51 21.38 -27.98
C ILE A 121 12.36 22.11 -28.68
N HIS A 122 12.36 22.07 -30.01
CA HIS A 122 11.25 22.49 -30.86
C HIS A 122 10.20 21.40 -30.83
N ALA A 123 9.20 21.54 -29.96
CA ALA A 123 8.25 20.46 -29.66
C ALA A 123 7.31 20.19 -30.84
N SER A 124 7.35 18.96 -31.35
CA SER A 124 6.33 18.41 -32.24
C SER A 124 5.14 17.89 -31.41
N SER A 125 5.40 17.35 -30.22
CA SER A 125 4.35 16.93 -29.29
C SER A 125 4.77 17.01 -27.82
N ILE A 126 3.77 17.21 -26.96
CA ILE A 126 3.89 17.17 -25.49
C ILE A 126 2.80 16.26 -24.95
N GLU A 127 3.19 15.12 -24.39
CA GLU A 127 2.27 14.11 -23.85
C GLU A 127 2.39 14.03 -22.33
N GLY A 128 1.29 14.19 -21.60
CA GLY A 128 1.25 13.93 -20.16
C GLY A 128 1.43 12.45 -19.82
N LYS A 129 2.33 12.15 -18.88
CA LYS A 129 2.66 10.79 -18.41
C LYS A 129 2.30 10.61 -16.94
N ASP A 130 2.19 9.35 -16.49
CA ASP A 130 1.93 9.07 -15.08
C ASP A 130 3.20 9.31 -14.25
N TYR A 131 3.03 9.72 -12.99
CA TYR A 131 4.17 9.91 -12.09
C TYR A 131 5.00 8.62 -11.90
N SER A 132 4.39 7.44 -12.04
CA SER A 132 5.15 6.18 -12.01
C SER A 132 6.14 6.04 -13.17
N ASP A 133 5.91 6.70 -14.31
CA ASP A 133 6.83 6.67 -15.46
C ASP A 133 8.16 7.34 -15.13
N TYR A 134 8.16 8.36 -14.27
CA TYR A 134 9.37 9.02 -13.78
C TYR A 134 10.36 8.05 -13.13
N TRP A 135 9.83 7.12 -12.32
CA TRP A 135 10.66 6.16 -11.59
C TRP A 135 11.17 5.00 -12.45
N LYS A 136 10.63 4.82 -13.67
CA LYS A 136 11.00 3.70 -14.55
C LYS A 136 12.39 3.85 -15.14
N ASP A 137 12.84 5.09 -15.32
CA ASP A 137 14.17 5.39 -15.87
C ASP A 137 15.30 5.03 -14.90
N TYR A 138 14.96 4.71 -13.64
CA TYR A 138 15.91 4.42 -12.57
C TYR A 138 15.78 3.00 -12.02
N ARG A 139 15.17 2.06 -12.75
CA ARG A 139 14.92 0.68 -12.28
C ARG A 139 16.17 -0.03 -11.78
N GLU A 140 17.35 0.28 -12.31
CA GLU A 140 18.62 -0.28 -11.85
C GLU A 140 18.98 0.10 -10.41
N PHE A 141 18.37 1.15 -9.85
CA PHE A 141 18.52 1.58 -8.45
C PHE A 141 17.54 0.91 -7.50
N ALA A 142 16.62 0.08 -8.00
CA ALA A 142 15.68 -0.64 -7.16
C ALA A 142 16.42 -1.50 -6.12
N LEU A 143 15.84 -1.56 -4.93
CA LEU A 143 16.26 -2.39 -3.81
C LEU A 143 15.73 -3.81 -4.01
N SER A 144 16.54 -4.79 -3.64
CA SER A 144 16.10 -6.16 -3.43
C SER A 144 15.20 -6.27 -2.21
N ARG A 145 14.42 -7.36 -2.14
CA ARG A 145 13.55 -7.64 -0.99
C ARG A 145 14.31 -7.69 0.33
N ARG A 146 15.54 -8.21 0.30
CA ARG A 146 16.41 -8.30 1.47
C ARG A 146 16.87 -6.92 1.92
N GLU A 147 17.29 -6.07 0.99
CA GLU A 147 17.67 -4.69 1.30
C GLU A 147 16.50 -3.90 1.89
N VAL A 148 15.28 -4.03 1.35
CA VAL A 148 14.09 -3.39 1.93
C VAL A 148 13.83 -3.90 3.35
N ALA A 149 13.91 -5.21 3.59
CA ALA A 149 13.69 -5.77 4.92
C ALA A 149 14.76 -5.30 5.92
N GLU A 150 16.03 -5.32 5.55
CA GLU A 150 17.15 -4.85 6.38
C GLU A 150 17.04 -3.34 6.68
N LEU A 151 16.60 -2.54 5.70
CA LEU A 151 16.41 -1.10 5.85
C LEU A 151 15.38 -0.79 6.95
N PHE A 152 14.26 -1.50 6.96
CA PHE A 152 13.23 -1.37 7.99
C PHE A 152 13.67 -1.97 9.32
N GLU A 153 14.35 -3.11 9.32
CA GLU A 153 14.89 -3.75 10.54
C GLU A 153 15.83 -2.85 11.32
N ARG A 154 16.73 -2.13 10.64
CA ARG A 154 17.72 -1.24 11.26
C ARG A 154 17.17 0.13 11.67
N THR A 155 15.88 0.37 11.46
CA THR A 155 15.27 1.71 11.65
C THR A 155 14.05 1.65 12.55
N ILE A 156 13.18 0.65 12.32
CA ILE A 156 11.90 0.49 13.00
C ILE A 156 11.86 -0.91 13.58
N TYR A 157 11.97 -0.99 14.89
CA TYR A 157 12.05 -2.24 15.60
C TYR A 157 10.69 -2.56 16.21
N VAL A 158 10.09 -3.62 15.69
CA VAL A 158 8.78 -4.15 16.08
C VAL A 158 8.80 -5.67 15.84
N ARG A 159 7.82 -6.40 16.40
CA ARG A 159 7.60 -7.82 16.11
C ARG A 159 7.57 -8.10 14.60
N ASP A 160 8.11 -9.24 14.19
CA ASP A 160 8.34 -9.58 12.77
C ASP A 160 7.09 -9.45 11.89
N ASP A 161 5.92 -9.91 12.36
CA ASP A 161 4.66 -9.82 11.62
C ASP A 161 4.21 -8.37 11.37
N MET A 162 4.42 -7.50 12.37
CA MET A 162 4.13 -6.06 12.23
C MET A 162 5.10 -5.40 11.25
N ARG A 163 6.39 -5.74 11.33
CA ARG A 163 7.41 -5.22 10.41
C ARG A 163 7.10 -5.63 8.97
N LYS A 164 6.77 -6.91 8.76
CA LYS A 164 6.35 -7.43 7.44
C LYS A 164 5.12 -6.70 6.92
N ALA A 165 4.08 -6.58 7.74
CA ALA A 165 2.86 -5.85 7.38
C ALA A 165 3.12 -4.38 7.05
N LEU A 166 4.01 -3.71 7.80
CA LEU A 166 4.46 -2.35 7.50
C LEU A 166 5.14 -2.29 6.14
N ILE A 167 6.07 -3.20 5.83
CA ILE A 167 6.72 -3.28 4.52
C ILE A 167 5.71 -3.54 3.40
N TYR A 168 4.77 -4.47 3.59
CA TYR A 168 3.75 -4.78 2.58
C TYR A 168 2.83 -3.58 2.30
N SER A 169 2.51 -2.80 3.33
CA SER A 169 1.69 -1.59 3.16
C SER A 169 2.29 -0.61 2.14
N LEU A 170 3.62 -0.59 1.97
CA LEU A 170 4.34 0.26 1.02
C LEU A 170 4.03 -0.05 -0.44
N TYR A 171 3.59 -1.27 -0.75
CA TYR A 171 3.34 -1.66 -2.13
C TYR A 171 1.90 -1.37 -2.56
N GLY A 172 1.05 -0.96 -1.60
CA GLY A 172 -0.40 -0.92 -1.73
C GLY A 172 -0.96 -2.21 -2.33
N VAL A 173 -2.23 -2.18 -2.72
CA VAL A 173 -2.92 -3.36 -3.26
C VAL A 173 -3.05 -3.22 -4.78
N PRO A 174 -2.77 -4.28 -5.56
CA PRO A 174 -3.17 -4.35 -6.96
C PRO A 174 -4.63 -3.99 -7.19
N TYR A 175 -4.94 -3.50 -8.40
CA TYR A 175 -6.33 -3.33 -8.78
C TYR A 175 -7.06 -4.69 -8.72
N ILE A 176 -8.13 -4.68 -7.92
CA ILE A 176 -9.23 -5.60 -7.68
C ILE A 176 -10.38 -5.62 -8.70
N PRO A 177 -10.41 -6.33 -9.85
CA PRO A 177 -11.58 -6.24 -10.72
C PRO A 177 -12.85 -6.70 -9.99
N GLY A 178 -13.88 -5.86 -9.97
CA GLY A 178 -15.14 -6.13 -9.26
C GLY A 178 -15.19 -5.66 -7.80
N GLU A 179 -14.09 -5.16 -7.23
CA GLU A 179 -14.08 -4.54 -5.91
C GLU A 179 -14.25 -3.00 -5.99
N ASN A 180 -14.99 -2.42 -5.05
CA ASN A 180 -15.23 -0.97 -4.97
C ASN A 180 -14.07 -0.19 -4.32
N TRP A 181 -13.06 -0.90 -3.82
CA TRP A 181 -11.91 -0.33 -3.13
C TRP A 181 -10.74 -0.03 -4.07
N GLY A 182 -9.99 1.03 -3.75
CA GLY A 182 -8.79 1.41 -4.50
C GLY A 182 -7.55 0.57 -4.15
N GLU A 183 -6.38 1.08 -4.53
CA GLU A 183 -5.06 0.47 -4.30
C GLU A 183 -4.48 0.72 -2.89
N GLY A 184 -5.26 1.29 -1.95
CA GLY A 184 -4.82 1.63 -0.59
C GLY A 184 -4.57 0.40 0.31
N PHE A 185 -4.01 0.62 1.49
CA PHE A 185 -3.74 -0.42 2.50
C PHE A 185 -3.68 0.21 3.89
N GLU A 186 -4.27 -0.41 4.90
CA GLU A 186 -4.24 0.08 6.28
C GLU A 186 -3.41 -0.84 7.19
N PHE A 187 -2.24 -0.31 7.58
CA PHE A 187 -1.46 -0.77 8.72
C PHE A 187 -1.92 -0.02 9.96
N THR A 188 -2.70 -0.67 10.83
CA THR A 188 -3.26 -0.06 12.03
C THR A 188 -2.73 -0.75 13.27
N VAL A 189 -2.30 0.04 14.26
CA VAL A 189 -1.80 -0.50 15.52
C VAL A 189 -2.49 0.22 16.66
N PHE A 190 -3.23 -0.51 17.50
CA PHE A 190 -3.90 0.04 18.67
C PHE A 190 -3.01 -0.03 19.90
N LYS A 191 -3.14 0.94 20.81
CA LYS A 191 -2.60 0.77 22.16
C LYS A 191 -3.46 -0.21 22.96
N TYR A 192 -2.85 -0.80 23.97
CA TYR A 192 -3.56 -1.55 24.98
C TYR A 192 -2.98 -1.24 26.36
N ARG A 193 -3.74 -0.47 27.16
CA ARG A 193 -3.37 0.03 28.49
C ARG A 193 -2.23 1.06 28.47
N ASP A 194 -1.05 0.68 27.99
CA ASP A 194 0.14 1.53 27.88
C ASP A 194 0.26 2.17 26.48
N ASP A 195 0.64 3.44 26.41
CA ASP A 195 0.84 4.19 25.15
C ASP A 195 2.31 4.35 24.76
N SER A 196 3.28 3.95 25.60
CA SER A 196 4.70 4.24 25.38
C SER A 196 5.23 3.60 24.09
N GLY A 197 4.91 2.33 23.86
CA GLY A 197 5.29 1.60 22.64
C GLY A 197 4.62 2.17 21.39
N LEU A 198 3.36 2.59 21.50
CA LEU A 198 2.63 3.21 20.41
C LEU A 198 3.23 4.57 20.03
N LEU A 199 3.71 5.34 21.02
CA LEU A 199 4.35 6.63 20.78
C LEU A 199 5.67 6.48 20.00
N ALA A 200 6.47 5.47 20.33
CA ALA A 200 7.69 5.15 19.59
C ALA A 200 7.38 4.75 18.14
N LEU A 201 6.40 3.88 17.93
CA LEU A 201 5.93 3.54 16.59
C LEU A 201 5.41 4.76 15.83
N TRP A 202 4.64 5.65 16.47
CA TRP A 202 4.18 6.89 15.84
C TRP A 202 5.34 7.78 15.41
N LYS A 203 6.38 7.93 16.24
CA LYS A 203 7.59 8.67 15.86
C LYS A 203 8.28 8.06 14.64
N ALA A 204 8.42 6.73 14.60
CA ALA A 204 8.98 6.01 13.45
C ALA A 204 8.17 6.24 12.16
N LEU A 205 6.86 6.05 12.22
CA LEU A 205 5.97 6.22 11.07
C LEU A 205 5.91 7.69 10.62
N LYS A 206 6.01 8.63 11.56
CA LYS A 206 6.08 10.07 11.26
C LYS A 206 7.42 10.42 10.62
N TYR A 207 8.52 9.83 11.09
CA TYR A 207 9.84 10.01 10.49
C TYR A 207 9.85 9.52 9.05
N PHE A 208 9.37 8.29 8.78
CA PHE A 208 9.20 7.79 7.42
C PHE A 208 8.33 8.72 6.57
N TYR A 209 7.11 9.03 7.04
CA TYR A 209 6.16 9.87 6.30
C TYR A 209 6.69 11.28 6.00
N SER A 210 7.41 11.90 6.94
CA SER A 210 7.89 13.28 6.78
C SER A 210 9.00 13.39 5.72
N ASN A 211 9.76 12.30 5.53
CA ASN A 211 10.85 12.20 4.57
C ASN A 211 10.41 11.68 3.19
N LEU A 212 9.14 11.31 3.02
CA LEU A 212 8.60 11.00 1.71
C LEU A 212 8.42 12.27 0.86
N PRO A 213 8.65 12.21 -0.46
CA PRO A 213 8.32 13.29 -1.39
C PRO A 213 6.85 13.71 -1.25
N TRP A 214 6.57 15.00 -1.41
CA TRP A 214 5.21 15.53 -1.34
C TRP A 214 4.21 14.83 -2.25
N GLU A 215 4.69 14.37 -3.41
CA GLU A 215 3.93 13.68 -4.46
C GLU A 215 3.26 12.41 -3.93
N VAL A 216 3.91 11.69 -3.01
CA VAL A 216 3.41 10.42 -2.46
C VAL A 216 2.78 10.60 -1.07
N ARG A 217 2.74 11.81 -0.52
CA ARG A 217 2.09 12.09 0.77
C ARG A 217 0.62 12.44 0.57
N LEU A 218 -0.27 11.85 1.37
CA LEU A 218 -1.67 12.25 1.43
C LEU A 218 -1.78 13.55 2.24
N ASN A 219 -1.87 14.67 1.53
CA ASN A 219 -1.98 15.99 2.12
C ASN A 219 -3.10 16.81 1.45
N ARG A 220 -3.44 17.96 2.06
CA ARG A 220 -4.42 18.90 1.49
C ARG A 220 -3.81 19.87 0.46
N GLY A 221 -2.48 20.00 0.47
CA GLY A 221 -1.76 20.88 -0.44
C GLY A 221 -2.00 20.46 -1.88
N LYS A 222 -2.39 21.42 -2.72
CA LYS A 222 -2.61 21.17 -4.14
C LYS A 222 -1.45 21.63 -5.02
N ALA A 223 -0.61 22.52 -4.49
CA ALA A 223 0.56 23.06 -5.17
C ALA A 223 1.68 23.39 -4.17
N ILE A 224 2.90 23.41 -4.67
CA ILE A 224 4.10 23.92 -4.02
C ILE A 224 4.57 25.16 -4.77
N GLU A 225 5.11 26.13 -4.03
CA GLU A 225 5.81 27.29 -4.58
C GLU A 225 7.31 27.04 -4.45
N VAL A 226 8.05 27.22 -5.55
CA VAL A 226 9.49 26.95 -5.62
C VAL A 226 10.18 28.15 -6.25
N ASP A 227 11.16 28.72 -5.57
CA ASP A 227 11.98 29.80 -6.10
C ASP A 227 13.26 29.24 -6.71
N ASP A 228 13.61 29.72 -7.91
CA ASP A 228 14.89 29.46 -8.55
C ASP A 228 15.78 30.70 -8.47
N PRO A 229 16.79 30.71 -7.60
CA PRO A 229 17.67 31.87 -7.44
C PRO A 229 18.59 32.10 -8.65
N LEU A 230 18.90 31.06 -9.44
CA LEU A 230 19.78 31.14 -10.60
C LEU A 230 19.07 31.81 -11.79
N LEU A 231 17.80 31.44 -12.01
CA LEU A 231 16.98 32.00 -13.09
C LEU A 231 16.21 33.25 -12.65
N GLY A 232 16.09 33.52 -11.35
CA GLY A 232 15.33 34.63 -10.79
C GLY A 232 13.83 34.53 -11.04
N ILE A 233 13.29 33.30 -11.03
CA ILE A 233 11.87 33.00 -11.31
C ILE A 233 11.27 32.09 -10.25
N ASP A 234 9.96 32.20 -10.05
CA ASP A 234 9.17 31.39 -9.14
C ASP A 234 8.30 30.39 -9.91
N PHE A 235 8.08 29.20 -9.36
CA PHE A 235 7.20 28.18 -9.93
C PHE A 235 6.06 27.89 -8.98
N ARG A 236 4.85 27.71 -9.53
CA ARG A 236 3.72 27.12 -8.80
C ARG A 236 3.36 25.79 -9.42
N LEU A 237 3.70 24.69 -8.74
CA LEU A 237 3.68 23.34 -9.30
C LEU A 237 2.62 22.47 -8.62
N GLY A 238 1.77 21.82 -9.41
CA GLY A 238 0.79 20.86 -8.91
C GLY A 238 1.39 19.48 -8.63
N ASN A 239 0.65 18.62 -7.92
CA ASN A 239 1.09 17.25 -7.63
C ASN A 239 0.99 16.36 -8.89
N PRO A 240 2.12 15.87 -9.46
CA PRO A 240 2.10 14.97 -10.61
C PRO A 240 1.48 13.60 -10.31
N ASN A 241 1.53 13.12 -9.06
CA ASN A 241 1.02 11.81 -8.69
C ASN A 241 -0.50 11.84 -8.47
N ARG A 242 -1.23 11.25 -9.40
CA ARG A 242 -2.71 11.17 -9.37
C ARG A 242 -3.23 9.83 -8.86
N SER A 243 -2.34 8.92 -8.51
CA SER A 243 -2.71 7.58 -8.05
C SER A 243 -3.22 7.57 -6.60
N ASN A 244 -3.83 6.44 -6.22
CA ASN A 244 -4.22 6.16 -4.83
C ASN A 244 -3.01 5.71 -3.96
N MET A 245 -1.80 5.65 -4.54
CA MET A 245 -0.56 5.33 -3.85
C MET A 245 -0.05 6.57 -3.11
N ARG A 246 -0.77 6.94 -2.04
CA ARG A 246 -0.45 8.09 -1.18
C ARG A 246 -0.48 7.65 0.27
N TYR A 247 0.60 7.92 0.99
CA TYR A 247 0.79 7.52 2.38
C TYR A 247 0.21 8.55 3.33
N TYR A 248 -0.28 8.09 4.47
CA TYR A 248 -0.72 8.98 5.55
C TYR A 248 -0.29 8.42 6.90
N THR A 249 0.39 9.26 7.67
CA THR A 249 0.58 9.10 9.12
C THR A 249 0.03 10.35 9.81
N PRO A 250 -0.67 10.24 10.95
CA PRO A 250 -1.07 11.43 11.72
C PRO A 250 0.14 12.32 12.06
N PRO A 251 0.16 13.61 11.67
CA PRO A 251 1.33 14.47 11.89
C PRO A 251 1.51 14.88 13.36
N THR A 252 0.45 14.79 14.16
CA THR A 252 0.41 15.20 15.57
C THR A 252 -0.08 14.06 16.47
N LYS A 253 0.34 14.06 17.75
CA LYS A 253 -0.12 13.07 18.74
C LYS A 253 -1.64 13.11 18.92
N ARG A 254 -2.31 14.26 18.75
CA ARG A 254 -3.79 14.32 18.81
C ARG A 254 -4.45 13.57 17.64
N GLY A 255 -3.82 13.59 16.46
CA GLY A 255 -4.32 12.89 15.28
C GLY A 255 -4.26 11.36 15.37
N THR A 256 -3.53 10.80 16.35
CA THR A 256 -3.51 9.35 16.61
C THR A 256 -4.76 8.87 17.35
N VAL A 257 -5.52 9.78 17.99
CA VAL A 257 -6.80 9.48 18.65
C VAL A 257 -7.93 9.50 17.62
N SER A 258 -8.05 10.60 16.87
CA SER A 258 -9.10 10.77 15.85
C SER A 258 -8.52 11.32 14.55
N LEU A 259 -8.89 10.68 13.45
CA LEU A 259 -8.52 11.12 12.11
C LEU A 259 -9.43 12.26 11.64
N PRO A 260 -8.90 13.24 10.89
CA PRO A 260 -9.74 14.22 10.20
C PRO A 260 -10.70 13.54 9.21
N LYS A 261 -11.95 14.03 9.11
CA LYS A 261 -12.99 13.43 8.23
C LYS A 261 -12.52 13.16 6.80
N TRP A 262 -11.84 14.13 6.18
CA TRP A 262 -11.31 14.02 4.81
C TRP A 262 -10.25 12.91 4.64
N VAL A 263 -9.51 12.59 5.69
CA VAL A 263 -8.56 11.45 5.70
C VAL A 263 -9.35 10.16 5.89
N THR A 264 -10.26 10.14 6.86
CA THR A 264 -11.11 8.98 7.15
C THR A 264 -11.82 8.47 5.90
N GLU A 265 -12.39 9.36 5.08
CA GLU A 265 -13.04 8.98 3.82
C GLU A 265 -12.08 8.29 2.84
N ARG A 266 -10.84 8.78 2.73
CA ARG A 266 -9.82 8.21 1.83
C ARG A 266 -9.32 6.85 2.31
N ILE A 267 -9.12 6.70 3.61
CA ILE A 267 -8.72 5.45 4.26
C ILE A 267 -9.83 4.41 4.14
N VAL A 268 -11.06 4.73 4.57
CA VAL A 268 -12.20 3.79 4.51
C VAL A 268 -12.50 3.33 3.07
N SER A 269 -12.31 4.18 2.07
CA SER A 269 -12.48 3.84 0.65
C SER A 269 -11.26 3.18 0.01
N LYS A 270 -10.19 2.92 0.78
CA LYS A 270 -8.92 2.36 0.32
C LYS A 270 -8.29 3.15 -0.83
N ARG A 271 -8.40 4.48 -0.78
CA ARG A 271 -7.83 5.43 -1.75
C ARG A 271 -6.55 6.11 -1.26
N ALA A 272 -5.99 5.59 -0.17
CA ALA A 272 -4.71 5.97 0.40
C ALA A 272 -4.16 4.80 1.24
N ILE A 273 -2.87 4.85 1.56
CA ILE A 273 -2.22 3.91 2.47
C ILE A 273 -2.16 4.56 3.85
N GLY A 274 -2.83 3.95 4.82
CA GLY A 274 -2.86 4.39 6.20
C GLY A 274 -1.79 3.71 7.03
N LEU A 275 -0.87 4.50 7.60
CA LEU A 275 0.07 4.08 8.63
C LEU A 275 -0.43 4.65 9.96
N LEU A 276 -1.28 3.89 10.65
CA LEU A 276 -2.20 4.41 11.66
C LEU A 276 -1.88 3.87 13.06
N PRO A 277 -0.99 4.54 13.82
CA PRO A 277 -0.91 4.33 15.25
C PRO A 277 -2.14 4.94 15.92
N LYS A 278 -2.98 4.12 16.55
CA LYS A 278 -4.25 4.49 17.18
C LYS A 278 -4.08 4.57 18.69
N ASN A 279 -3.98 5.80 19.21
CA ASN A 279 -3.84 6.05 20.65
C ASN A 279 -5.20 6.02 21.36
N VAL A 280 -5.97 4.98 21.07
CA VAL A 280 -7.25 4.62 21.70
C VAL A 280 -7.08 3.19 22.15
N ASP A 281 -7.56 2.86 23.36
CA ASP A 281 -7.48 1.48 23.84
C ASP A 281 -8.22 0.56 22.89
N ALA A 282 -7.58 -0.56 22.55
CA ALA A 282 -8.14 -1.56 21.66
C ALA A 282 -9.55 -1.96 22.13
N ASP A 283 -10.51 -1.77 21.23
CA ASP A 283 -11.92 -2.13 21.39
C ASP A 283 -12.30 -3.03 20.21
N PRO A 284 -12.72 -4.29 20.46
CA PRO A 284 -13.15 -5.22 19.40
C PRO A 284 -14.31 -4.70 18.55
N LEU A 285 -15.06 -3.72 19.05
CA LEU A 285 -16.18 -3.08 18.34
C LEU A 285 -15.76 -1.83 17.56
N ASP A 286 -14.49 -1.41 17.63
CA ASP A 286 -13.98 -0.29 16.84
C ASP A 286 -14.10 -0.60 15.34
N ARG A 287 -14.70 0.32 14.60
CA ARG A 287 -14.85 0.19 13.14
C ARG A 287 -13.50 -0.03 12.44
N MET A 288 -12.44 0.66 12.85
CA MET A 288 -11.10 0.54 12.28
C MET A 288 -10.49 -0.84 12.53
N ALA A 289 -10.76 -1.44 13.70
CA ALA A 289 -10.31 -2.80 14.00
C ALA A 289 -10.87 -3.79 12.98
N ARG A 290 -12.11 -3.57 12.54
CA ARG A 290 -12.78 -4.43 11.56
C ARG A 290 -12.37 -4.18 10.11
N ILE A 291 -12.13 -2.94 9.70
CA ILE A 291 -11.89 -2.60 8.28
C ILE A 291 -10.40 -2.51 7.89
N SER A 292 -9.47 -2.60 8.83
CA SER A 292 -8.03 -2.54 8.54
C SER A 292 -7.50 -3.87 8.02
N GLU A 293 -6.60 -3.85 7.04
CA GLU A 293 -5.90 -5.04 6.56
C GLU A 293 -5.09 -5.67 7.70
N THR A 294 -4.41 -4.87 8.51
CA THR A 294 -3.64 -5.36 9.65
C THR A 294 -3.91 -4.55 10.93
N PRO A 295 -4.97 -4.87 11.69
CA PRO A 295 -5.33 -4.23 12.95
C PRO A 295 -4.61 -4.89 14.13
N PHE A 296 -3.31 -4.62 14.30
CA PHE A 296 -2.53 -5.15 15.43
C PHE A 296 -2.85 -4.43 16.75
N VAL A 297 -2.52 -5.06 17.87
CA VAL A 297 -2.61 -4.46 19.21
C VAL A 297 -1.27 -4.62 19.91
N LEU A 298 -0.73 -3.52 20.45
CA LEU A 298 0.49 -3.59 21.26
C LEU A 298 0.16 -4.13 22.65
N VAL A 299 0.27 -5.44 22.81
CA VAL A 299 0.05 -6.11 24.09
C VAL A 299 1.25 -5.90 25.03
N PRO A 300 1.04 -5.69 26.35
CA PRO A 300 2.11 -5.39 27.31
C PRO A 300 3.21 -6.46 27.44
N SER A 301 2.90 -7.72 27.08
CA SER A 301 3.83 -8.84 27.15
C SER A 301 4.85 -8.86 26.01
N GLU A 302 4.70 -8.00 25.00
CA GLU A 302 5.57 -7.94 23.83
C GLU A 302 6.69 -6.92 23.95
N GLU A 303 7.74 -7.14 23.16
CA GLU A 303 8.82 -6.17 23.01
C GLU A 303 8.25 -4.85 22.50
N LYS A 304 8.50 -3.78 23.26
CA LYS A 304 7.98 -2.46 22.92
C LYS A 304 8.65 -1.96 21.65
N PRO A 305 7.88 -1.37 20.71
CA PRO A 305 8.45 -0.72 19.55
C PRO A 305 9.54 0.28 19.92
N TYR A 306 10.64 0.28 19.18
CA TYR A 306 11.67 1.31 19.27
C TYR A 306 12.10 1.80 17.89
N PHE A 307 12.74 2.96 17.87
CA PHE A 307 13.04 3.71 16.66
C PHE A 307 14.42 4.35 16.77
N GLU A 308 15.21 4.22 15.72
CA GLU A 308 16.49 4.89 15.57
C GLU A 308 16.51 5.71 14.28
N GLU A 309 17.02 6.93 14.36
CA GLU A 309 17.23 7.76 13.18
C GLU A 309 18.37 7.18 12.34
N ASN A 310 18.00 6.58 11.22
CA ASN A 310 18.95 5.96 10.32
C ASN A 310 19.18 6.86 9.09
N ARG A 311 20.42 7.29 8.87
CA ARG A 311 20.81 8.11 7.72
C ARG A 311 20.72 7.36 6.39
N GLU A 312 21.09 6.08 6.38
CA GLU A 312 20.98 5.21 5.20
C GLU A 312 19.51 5.08 4.77
N PHE A 313 18.60 4.94 5.76
CA PHE A 313 17.16 4.93 5.51
C PHE A 313 16.67 6.15 4.75
N LEU A 314 17.12 7.35 5.12
CA LEU A 314 16.76 8.58 4.43
C LEU A 314 17.33 8.66 3.01
N GLN A 315 18.61 8.31 2.86
CA GLN A 315 19.30 8.37 1.58
C GLN A 315 18.70 7.41 0.55
N LEU A 316 18.14 6.27 1.00
CA LEU A 316 17.54 5.26 0.15
C LEU A 316 16.02 5.41 -0.05
N ILE A 317 15.38 6.47 0.44
CA ILE A 317 13.95 6.74 0.15
C ILE A 317 13.67 6.77 -1.36
N PRO A 318 14.47 7.45 -2.21
CA PRO A 318 14.26 7.40 -3.66
C PRO A 318 14.39 5.98 -4.24
N ASN A 319 15.40 5.21 -3.80
CA ASN A 319 15.55 3.81 -4.22
C ASN A 319 14.36 2.94 -3.80
N LEU A 320 13.80 3.17 -2.60
CA LEU A 320 12.59 2.51 -2.12
C LEU A 320 11.39 2.87 -3.02
N LEU A 321 11.23 4.13 -3.41
CA LEU A 321 10.16 4.55 -4.31
C LEU A 321 10.31 3.94 -5.71
N VAL A 322 11.52 3.94 -6.28
CA VAL A 322 11.82 3.19 -7.51
C VAL A 322 11.35 1.75 -7.39
N THR A 323 11.69 1.10 -6.27
CA THR A 323 11.31 -0.29 -6.00
C THR A 323 9.79 -0.47 -5.99
N VAL A 324 9.07 0.36 -5.21
CA VAL A 324 7.61 0.30 -5.09
C VAL A 324 6.93 0.53 -6.44
N PHE A 325 7.29 1.59 -7.17
CA PHE A 325 6.67 1.90 -8.45
C PHE A 325 6.99 0.86 -9.54
N THR A 326 8.21 0.30 -9.54
CA THR A 326 8.59 -0.78 -10.44
C THR A 326 7.77 -2.06 -10.18
N GLN A 327 7.59 -2.44 -8.90
CA GLN A 327 6.76 -3.62 -8.58
C GLN A 327 5.28 -3.38 -8.85
N ARG A 328 4.77 -2.16 -8.59
CA ARG A 328 3.40 -1.77 -8.93
C ARG A 328 3.14 -1.89 -10.43
N GLU A 329 4.10 -1.52 -11.27
CA GLU A 329 3.97 -1.67 -12.71
C GLU A 329 3.98 -3.15 -13.15
N ARG A 330 4.83 -3.98 -12.53
CA ARG A 330 4.90 -5.41 -12.84
C ARG A 330 3.60 -6.13 -12.51
N LEU A 331 2.93 -5.75 -11.41
CA LEU A 331 1.64 -6.30 -11.01
C LEU A 331 0.60 -5.19 -10.79
N ARG A 332 -0.05 -4.82 -11.90
CA ARG A 332 -1.09 -3.77 -11.92
C ARG A 332 -2.40 -4.25 -11.32
N SER A 333 -2.81 -5.48 -11.66
CA SER A 333 -4.07 -6.07 -11.22
C SER A 333 -3.88 -7.49 -10.73
N LEU A 334 -4.78 -7.91 -9.85
CA LEU A 334 -4.86 -9.28 -9.34
C LEU A 334 -6.27 -9.78 -9.61
N ASP A 335 -6.41 -10.84 -10.40
CA ASP A 335 -7.71 -11.47 -10.67
C ASP A 335 -8.10 -12.46 -9.57
N TRP A 336 -9.36 -12.87 -9.60
CA TRP A 336 -9.92 -13.76 -8.59
C TRP A 336 -9.27 -15.15 -8.59
N GLU A 337 -8.99 -15.71 -9.77
CA GLU A 337 -8.36 -17.02 -9.91
C GLU A 337 -7.01 -17.08 -9.21
N LYS A 338 -6.21 -16.01 -9.33
CA LYS A 338 -4.92 -15.87 -8.64
C LYS A 338 -5.04 -15.80 -7.12
N THR A 339 -6.21 -15.48 -6.58
CA THR A 339 -6.46 -15.41 -5.13
C THR A 339 -7.05 -16.69 -4.54
N ARG A 340 -7.38 -17.70 -5.35
CA ARG A 340 -7.98 -18.95 -4.87
C ARG A 340 -7.16 -19.68 -3.80
N VAL A 341 -5.83 -19.63 -3.90
CA VAL A 341 -4.93 -20.23 -2.89
C VAL A 341 -5.11 -19.56 -1.51
N VAL A 342 -5.49 -18.28 -1.48
CA VAL A 342 -5.82 -17.58 -0.22
C VAL A 342 -7.09 -18.13 0.39
N GLU A 343 -8.09 -18.48 -0.43
CA GLU A 343 -9.37 -19.06 0.04
C GLU A 343 -9.13 -20.38 0.77
N GLU A 344 -8.33 -21.26 0.19
CA GLU A 344 -8.00 -22.57 0.76
C GLU A 344 -7.26 -22.44 2.09
N GLU A 345 -6.23 -21.59 2.16
CA GLU A 345 -5.47 -21.34 3.40
C GLU A 345 -6.33 -20.61 4.45
N PHE A 346 -7.27 -19.76 4.04
CA PHE A 346 -8.18 -19.05 4.94
C PHE A 346 -9.21 -19.99 5.58
N LEU A 347 -9.84 -20.86 4.79
CA LEU A 347 -10.77 -21.88 5.32
C LEU A 347 -10.07 -22.84 6.28
N LYS A 348 -8.83 -23.22 5.95
CA LYS A 348 -7.98 -24.03 6.83
C LYS A 348 -7.71 -23.30 8.15
N TRP A 349 -7.31 -22.04 8.09
CA TRP A 349 -7.07 -21.20 9.26
C TRP A 349 -8.31 -21.02 10.14
N LEU A 350 -9.51 -20.84 9.56
CA LEU A 350 -10.76 -20.76 10.33
C LEU A 350 -11.03 -22.03 11.13
N ARG A 351 -10.79 -23.20 10.54
CA ARG A 351 -10.98 -24.50 11.22
C ARG A 351 -10.00 -24.65 12.37
N GLU A 352 -8.70 -24.52 12.08
CA GLU A 352 -7.64 -24.64 13.09
C GLU A 352 -7.85 -23.66 14.24
N SER A 353 -8.17 -22.39 13.96
CA SER A 353 -8.41 -21.38 15.00
C SER A 353 -9.66 -21.65 15.85
N ARG A 354 -10.72 -22.26 15.29
CA ARG A 354 -11.89 -22.67 16.09
C ARG A 354 -11.55 -23.81 17.03
N ASP A 355 -10.76 -24.77 16.57
CA ASP A 355 -10.34 -25.91 17.37
C ASP A 355 -9.39 -25.46 18.50
N ASP A 356 -8.47 -24.53 18.20
CA ASP A 356 -7.48 -24.03 19.17
C ASP A 356 -8.08 -23.10 20.23
N TYR A 357 -8.98 -22.20 19.85
CA TYR A 357 -9.43 -21.10 20.71
C TYR A 357 -10.90 -21.15 21.12
N GLY A 358 -11.76 -21.92 20.44
CA GLY A 358 -13.17 -22.04 20.79
C GLY A 358 -13.96 -20.73 20.77
N ASP A 359 -14.69 -20.44 21.86
CA ASP A 359 -15.65 -19.35 21.94
C ASP A 359 -15.04 -17.93 21.80
N PRO A 360 -13.89 -17.61 22.43
CA PRO A 360 -13.17 -16.37 22.12
C PRO A 360 -12.97 -16.12 20.62
N PHE A 361 -12.63 -17.15 19.83
CA PHE A 361 -12.48 -16.99 18.38
C PHE A 361 -13.81 -16.78 17.68
N ARG A 362 -14.87 -17.51 18.10
CA ARG A 362 -16.24 -17.30 17.61
C ARG A 362 -16.71 -15.87 17.84
N ALA A 363 -16.33 -15.25 18.96
CA ALA A 363 -16.60 -13.84 19.25
C ALA A 363 -15.89 -12.90 18.26
N LEU A 364 -14.61 -13.15 17.95
CA LEU A 364 -13.85 -12.31 17.01
C LEU A 364 -14.41 -12.36 15.58
N ILE A 365 -14.89 -13.51 15.13
CA ILE A 365 -15.42 -13.70 13.77
C ILE A 365 -16.88 -13.27 13.59
N ALA A 366 -17.53 -12.83 14.67
CA ALA A 366 -18.90 -12.33 14.64
C ALA A 366 -19.06 -11.13 13.67
N PRO A 367 -20.28 -10.79 13.21
CA PRO A 367 -20.53 -9.72 12.25
C PRO A 367 -19.91 -8.36 12.61
N ARG A 368 -19.87 -8.02 13.90
CA ARG A 368 -19.27 -6.78 14.40
C ARG A 368 -17.84 -6.94 14.92
N GLY A 369 -17.32 -8.16 15.00
CA GLY A 369 -15.97 -8.42 15.47
C GLY A 369 -14.89 -8.01 14.47
N PRO A 370 -13.63 -7.90 14.93
CA PRO A 370 -12.51 -7.48 14.09
C PRO A 370 -12.14 -8.51 13.01
N MET A 371 -12.54 -9.78 13.20
CA MET A 371 -12.24 -10.89 12.29
C MET A 371 -13.47 -11.39 11.53
N ASN A 372 -14.46 -10.52 11.29
CA ASN A 372 -15.63 -10.86 10.47
C ASN A 372 -15.24 -11.63 9.21
N ILE A 373 -15.76 -12.84 9.02
CA ILE A 373 -15.24 -13.83 8.07
C ILE A 373 -15.17 -13.28 6.64
N ARG A 374 -16.30 -12.76 6.12
CA ARG A 374 -16.38 -12.22 4.76
C ARG A 374 -15.40 -11.07 4.56
N LEU A 375 -15.45 -10.08 5.45
CA LEU A 375 -14.61 -8.90 5.34
C LEU A 375 -13.13 -9.24 5.50
N ARG A 376 -12.80 -10.16 6.41
CA ARG A 376 -11.44 -10.60 6.68
C ARG A 376 -10.87 -11.39 5.50
N MET A 377 -11.70 -12.14 4.77
CA MET A 377 -11.32 -12.78 3.52
C MET A 377 -10.98 -11.75 2.44
N GLU A 378 -11.84 -10.74 2.26
CA GLU A 378 -11.59 -9.62 1.32
C GLU A 378 -10.29 -8.88 1.68
N LEU A 379 -10.12 -8.50 2.95
CA LEU A 379 -8.88 -7.88 3.45
C LEU A 379 -7.66 -8.82 3.33
N GLY A 380 -7.84 -10.13 3.49
CA GLY A 380 -6.80 -11.13 3.28
C GLY A 380 -6.32 -11.19 1.83
N ARG A 381 -7.23 -11.10 0.85
CA ARG A 381 -6.85 -10.96 -0.58
C ARG A 381 -6.06 -9.68 -0.84
N ARG A 382 -6.41 -8.59 -0.17
CA ARG A 382 -5.68 -7.32 -0.25
C ARG A 382 -4.26 -7.45 0.30
N VAL A 383 -4.12 -8.03 1.49
CA VAL A 383 -2.80 -8.35 2.10
C VAL A 383 -1.98 -9.23 1.17
N PHE A 384 -2.60 -10.27 0.60
CA PHE A 384 -1.95 -11.13 -0.39
C PHE A 384 -1.45 -10.33 -1.60
N GLY A 385 -2.27 -9.44 -2.16
CA GLY A 385 -1.87 -8.61 -3.30
C GLY A 385 -0.64 -7.73 -3.01
N SER A 386 -0.57 -7.14 -1.82
CA SER A 386 0.59 -6.38 -1.36
C SER A 386 1.84 -7.25 -1.17
N ILE A 387 1.68 -8.44 -0.57
CA ILE A 387 2.76 -9.43 -0.43
C ILE A 387 3.28 -9.88 -1.78
N VAL A 388 2.39 -10.13 -2.75
CA VAL A 388 2.76 -10.54 -4.11
C VAL A 388 3.50 -9.43 -4.83
N ARG A 389 3.09 -8.15 -4.68
CA ARG A 389 3.86 -7.00 -5.22
C ARG A 389 5.25 -6.92 -4.61
N PHE A 390 5.38 -7.05 -3.29
CA PHE A 390 6.70 -7.10 -2.62
C PHE A 390 7.55 -8.28 -3.12
N ASN A 391 6.94 -9.46 -3.27
CA ASN A 391 7.63 -10.67 -3.69
C ASN A 391 7.93 -10.73 -5.20
N GLY A 392 7.23 -9.93 -6.01
CA GLY A 392 7.28 -9.91 -7.46
C GLY A 392 6.63 -11.12 -8.14
N ARG A 393 6.06 -12.07 -7.39
CA ARG A 393 5.42 -13.29 -7.93
C ARG A 393 4.42 -13.92 -6.97
N ILE A 394 3.44 -14.60 -7.56
CA ILE A 394 2.40 -15.35 -6.84
C ILE A 394 2.98 -16.69 -6.38
N THR A 395 2.87 -16.98 -5.08
CA THR A 395 3.38 -18.23 -4.50
C THR A 395 2.46 -18.71 -3.37
N LYS A 396 2.44 -20.02 -3.11
CA LYS A 396 1.77 -20.59 -1.92
C LYS A 396 2.33 -20.01 -0.61
N ARG A 397 3.62 -19.67 -0.58
CA ARG A 397 4.24 -19.03 0.59
C ARG A 397 3.62 -17.67 0.90
N ALA A 398 3.27 -16.88 -0.12
CA ALA A 398 2.59 -15.61 0.09
C ALA A 398 1.20 -15.78 0.73
N ALA A 399 0.45 -16.84 0.36
CA ALA A 399 -0.84 -17.14 0.99
C ALA A 399 -0.66 -17.59 2.46
N ARG A 400 0.35 -18.41 2.75
CA ARG A 400 0.71 -18.78 4.14
C ARG A 400 1.12 -17.57 4.97
N GLU A 401 1.78 -16.59 4.38
CA GLU A 401 2.16 -15.36 5.06
C GLU A 401 0.95 -14.50 5.44
N VAL A 402 -0.12 -14.49 4.62
CA VAL A 402 -1.41 -13.90 5.01
C VAL A 402 -2.00 -14.62 6.23
N LYS A 403 -1.95 -15.96 6.22
CA LYS A 403 -2.40 -16.78 7.36
C LYS A 403 -1.63 -16.41 8.64
N LEU A 404 -0.30 -16.33 8.59
CA LEU A 404 0.53 -15.95 9.75
C LEU A 404 0.18 -14.55 10.29
N ILE A 405 -0.05 -13.58 9.39
CA ILE A 405 -0.51 -12.25 9.80
C ILE A 405 -1.88 -12.32 10.49
N ASN A 406 -2.82 -13.11 9.98
CA ASN A 406 -4.13 -13.29 10.60
C ASN A 406 -4.02 -13.97 11.97
N GLU A 407 -3.13 -14.95 12.14
CA GLU A 407 -2.85 -15.59 13.43
C GLU A 407 -2.29 -14.57 14.43
N ALA A 408 -1.32 -13.76 14.04
CA ALA A 408 -0.79 -12.69 14.89
C ALA A 408 -1.88 -11.70 15.31
N ILE A 409 -2.77 -11.29 14.38
CA ILE A 409 -3.91 -10.44 14.70
C ILE A 409 -4.86 -11.14 15.69
N VAL A 410 -5.21 -12.41 15.49
CA VAL A 410 -6.06 -13.14 16.43
C VAL A 410 -5.44 -13.15 17.81
N ASN A 411 -4.17 -13.50 17.93
CA ASN A 411 -3.47 -13.58 19.21
C ASN A 411 -3.53 -12.26 19.97
N ASP A 412 -3.28 -11.14 19.28
CA ASP A 412 -3.39 -9.79 19.83
C ASP A 412 -4.81 -9.53 20.39
N TRP A 413 -5.85 -9.84 19.60
CA TRP A 413 -7.24 -9.57 19.97
C TRP A 413 -7.81 -10.55 21.01
N MET A 414 -7.26 -11.76 21.12
CA MET A 414 -7.60 -12.70 22.19
C MET A 414 -7.23 -12.15 23.56
N VAL A 415 -6.05 -11.54 23.68
CA VAL A 415 -5.61 -10.86 24.91
C VAL A 415 -6.58 -9.73 25.27
N VAL A 416 -7.02 -8.95 24.28
CA VAL A 416 -7.99 -7.86 24.49
C VAL A 416 -9.36 -8.40 24.93
N LEU A 417 -9.86 -9.46 24.30
CA LEU A 417 -11.16 -10.04 24.64
C LEU A 417 -11.18 -10.69 26.02
N HIS A 418 -10.10 -11.35 26.41
CA HIS A 418 -9.98 -11.98 27.73
C HIS A 418 -10.28 -10.97 28.85
N ASP A 419 -9.81 -9.74 28.69
CA ASP A 419 -9.98 -8.67 29.66
C ASP A 419 -11.28 -7.86 29.46
N ARG A 420 -12.10 -8.24 28.47
CA ARG A 420 -13.38 -7.61 28.09
C ARG A 420 -14.51 -8.64 27.94
N PRO A 421 -14.90 -9.33 29.03
CA PRO A 421 -15.89 -10.41 28.97
C PRO A 421 -17.29 -9.93 28.55
N ALA A 422 -17.66 -8.68 28.84
CA ALA A 422 -18.97 -8.14 28.46
C ALA A 422 -19.10 -7.98 26.94
N GLU A 423 -18.06 -7.45 26.29
CA GLU A 423 -17.96 -7.33 24.84
C GLU A 423 -17.89 -8.71 24.17
N MET A 424 -17.13 -9.65 24.76
CA MET A 424 -17.09 -11.04 24.29
C MET A 424 -18.48 -11.68 24.30
N ILE A 425 -19.23 -11.58 25.41
CA ILE A 425 -20.60 -12.13 25.51
C ILE A 425 -21.52 -11.47 24.49
N LYS A 426 -21.41 -10.16 24.27
CA LYS A 426 -22.21 -9.44 23.28
C LYS A 426 -21.95 -9.97 21.86
N LEU A 427 -20.69 -10.16 21.50
CA LEU A 427 -20.28 -10.73 20.20
C LEU A 427 -20.70 -12.20 20.06
N LEU A 428 -20.57 -13.00 21.12
CA LEU A 428 -21.03 -14.39 21.14
C LEU A 428 -22.53 -14.52 20.94
N ARG A 429 -23.33 -13.63 21.55
CA ARG A 429 -24.78 -13.60 21.31
C ARG A 429 -25.10 -13.29 19.86
N GLU A 430 -24.40 -12.32 19.26
CA GLU A 430 -24.54 -12.05 17.83
C GLU A 430 -24.20 -13.30 16.99
N TYR A 431 -23.15 -14.03 17.33
CA TYR A 431 -22.80 -15.28 16.65
C TYR A 431 -23.84 -16.39 16.83
N GLN A 432 -24.30 -16.62 18.06
CA GLN A 432 -25.23 -17.68 18.44
C GLN A 432 -26.65 -17.48 17.91
N MET A 433 -27.08 -16.24 17.63
CA MET A 433 -28.35 -15.96 16.95
C MET A 433 -28.48 -16.67 15.59
N TYR A 434 -27.37 -17.11 15.01
CA TYR A 434 -27.32 -17.77 13.70
C TYR A 434 -27.20 -19.30 13.78
N VAL A 435 -27.31 -19.94 14.96
CA VAL A 435 -26.92 -21.35 15.13
C VAL A 435 -28.00 -22.20 15.86
N PRO A 436 -28.47 -23.33 15.28
CA PRO A 436 -29.48 -24.22 15.90
C PRO A 436 -28.91 -25.26 16.89
N GLY A 437 -29.80 -25.84 17.70
CA GLY A 437 -29.50 -26.49 18.99
C GLY A 437 -28.83 -27.87 19.03
N THR A 438 -28.18 -28.38 17.97
CA THR A 438 -27.33 -29.60 18.09
C THR A 438 -25.90 -29.32 17.64
N LEU A 439 -24.91 -29.90 18.33
CA LEU A 439 -23.47 -29.66 18.06
C LEU A 439 -23.08 -30.00 16.61
N LYS A 440 -23.61 -31.10 16.05
CA LYS A 440 -23.39 -31.50 14.64
C LYS A 440 -24.01 -30.50 13.65
N ALA A 441 -25.25 -30.08 13.89
CA ALA A 441 -25.92 -29.09 13.04
C ALA A 441 -25.24 -27.71 13.12
N GLN A 442 -24.83 -27.30 14.31
CA GLN A 442 -24.03 -26.10 14.49
C GLN A 442 -22.76 -26.13 13.63
N ARG A 443 -21.96 -27.19 13.78
CA ARG A 443 -20.68 -27.32 13.06
C ARG A 443 -20.86 -27.35 11.53
N ALA A 444 -21.89 -28.03 11.04
CA ALA A 444 -22.20 -28.05 9.61
C ALA A 444 -22.68 -26.69 9.09
N LEU A 445 -23.47 -25.94 9.86
CA LEU A 445 -23.91 -24.60 9.48
C LEU A 445 -22.75 -23.59 9.51
N GLU A 446 -21.82 -23.73 10.47
CA GLU A 446 -20.58 -22.94 10.53
C GLU A 446 -19.76 -23.12 9.24
N ILE A 447 -19.57 -24.36 8.79
CA ILE A 447 -18.86 -24.66 7.52
C ILE A 447 -19.58 -24.05 6.32
N LEU A 448 -20.91 -24.16 6.26
CA LEU A 448 -21.68 -23.59 5.17
C LEU A 448 -21.58 -22.06 5.14
N HIS A 449 -21.63 -21.43 6.32
CA HIS A 449 -21.46 -19.99 6.47
C HIS A 449 -20.08 -19.52 6.02
N ASP A 450 -19.03 -20.26 6.35
CA ASP A 450 -17.67 -19.94 5.91
C ASP A 450 -17.55 -20.01 4.39
N LEU A 451 -18.02 -21.11 3.79
CA LEU A 451 -18.02 -21.29 2.34
C LEU A 451 -18.82 -20.18 1.64
N ALA A 452 -20.00 -19.84 2.16
CA ALA A 452 -20.83 -18.77 1.63
C ALA A 452 -20.18 -17.39 1.81
N SER A 453 -19.40 -17.18 2.88
CA SER A 453 -18.71 -15.93 3.17
C SER A 453 -17.48 -15.70 2.30
N VAL A 454 -16.85 -16.77 1.80
CA VAL A 454 -15.68 -16.71 0.92
C VAL A 454 -16.10 -16.64 -0.57
N SER A 455 -17.30 -17.14 -0.90
CA SER A 455 -17.89 -17.13 -2.24
C SER A 455 -18.37 -15.74 -2.70
N PRO A 456 -18.05 -15.29 -3.93
CA PRO A 456 -18.50 -14.00 -4.46
C PRO A 456 -20.03 -13.84 -4.50
N SER A 457 -20.76 -14.89 -4.88
CA SER A 457 -22.22 -14.89 -5.01
C SER A 457 -22.93 -15.24 -3.71
N SER A 458 -22.18 -15.58 -2.65
CA SER A 458 -22.69 -16.23 -1.44
C SER A 458 -23.42 -17.55 -1.69
N GLU A 459 -23.21 -18.15 -2.86
CA GLU A 459 -23.71 -19.49 -3.21
C GLU A 459 -22.58 -20.51 -3.03
N VAL A 460 -22.94 -21.68 -2.51
CA VAL A 460 -22.02 -22.80 -2.25
C VAL A 460 -22.50 -23.98 -3.06
N THR A 461 -21.63 -24.66 -3.80
CA THR A 461 -22.05 -25.89 -4.47
C THR A 461 -22.30 -26.99 -3.45
N ARG A 462 -23.30 -27.84 -3.72
CA ARG A 462 -23.58 -28.99 -2.86
C ARG A 462 -22.36 -29.90 -2.75
N GLU A 463 -21.58 -30.08 -3.82
CA GLU A 463 -20.34 -30.86 -3.78
C GLU A 463 -19.27 -30.23 -2.89
N ASP A 464 -19.08 -28.90 -2.95
CA ASP A 464 -18.11 -28.20 -2.10
C ASP A 464 -18.49 -28.30 -0.62
N PHE A 465 -19.78 -28.17 -0.30
CA PHE A 465 -20.27 -28.28 1.07
C PHE A 465 -20.06 -29.68 1.64
N ILE A 466 -20.47 -30.73 0.92
CA ILE A 466 -20.27 -32.12 1.34
C ILE A 466 -18.78 -32.43 1.52
N ARG A 467 -17.93 -31.96 0.59
CA ARG A 467 -16.48 -32.18 0.66
C ARG A 467 -15.88 -31.54 1.91
N GLU A 468 -16.28 -30.33 2.27
CA GLU A 468 -15.76 -29.69 3.49
C GLU A 468 -16.29 -30.34 4.76
N LEU A 469 -17.55 -30.79 4.81
CA LEU A 469 -18.08 -31.60 5.91
C LEU A 469 -17.25 -32.88 6.11
N MET A 470 -16.92 -33.59 5.01
CA MET A 470 -16.10 -34.80 5.08
C MET A 470 -14.69 -34.51 5.61
N LYS A 471 -14.05 -33.41 5.19
CA LYS A 471 -12.74 -33.01 5.73
C LYS A 471 -12.79 -32.64 7.21
N ASP A 472 -13.96 -32.29 7.71
CA ASP A 472 -14.21 -31.94 9.10
C ASP A 472 -14.68 -33.15 9.95
N GLY A 473 -14.65 -34.36 9.36
CA GLY A 473 -14.87 -35.63 10.07
C GLY A 473 -16.28 -36.22 9.94
N PHE A 474 -17.15 -35.65 9.10
CA PHE A 474 -18.46 -36.23 8.82
C PHE A 474 -18.34 -37.43 7.86
N SER A 475 -19.17 -38.46 8.09
CA SER A 475 -19.38 -39.51 7.09
C SER A 475 -20.09 -38.91 5.85
N ARG A 476 -19.97 -39.56 4.69
CA ARG A 476 -20.67 -39.09 3.48
C ARG A 476 -22.20 -39.14 3.63
N GLU A 477 -22.70 -40.14 4.35
CA GLU A 477 -24.12 -40.33 4.63
C GLU A 477 -24.64 -39.22 5.56
N ASP A 478 -23.93 -38.95 6.66
CA ASP A 478 -24.24 -37.85 7.59
C ASP A 478 -24.24 -36.49 6.89
N ALA A 479 -23.26 -36.26 6.00
CA ALA A 479 -23.14 -35.00 5.26
C ALA A 479 -24.31 -34.79 4.27
N LEU A 480 -24.81 -35.86 3.66
CA LEU A 480 -25.99 -35.79 2.79
C LEU A 480 -27.26 -35.56 3.62
N GLU A 481 -27.42 -36.29 4.71
CA GLU A 481 -28.59 -36.20 5.59
C GLU A 481 -28.71 -34.79 6.20
N ILE A 482 -27.60 -34.22 6.68
CA ILE A 482 -27.60 -32.89 7.30
C ILE A 482 -27.91 -31.79 6.28
N THR A 483 -27.44 -31.95 5.04
CA THR A 483 -27.72 -31.01 3.94
C THR A 483 -29.22 -31.01 3.61
N GLU A 484 -29.82 -32.19 3.45
CA GLU A 484 -31.27 -32.32 3.21
C GLU A 484 -32.09 -31.77 4.38
N ARG A 485 -31.64 -32.05 5.61
CA ARG A 485 -32.29 -31.54 6.82
C ARG A 485 -32.28 -30.01 6.84
N PHE A 486 -31.17 -29.35 6.48
CA PHE A 486 -31.10 -27.88 6.42
C PHE A 486 -32.00 -27.27 5.36
N ILE A 487 -32.17 -27.94 4.21
CA ILE A 487 -33.11 -27.51 3.17
C ILE A 487 -34.54 -27.65 3.67
N ALA A 488 -34.89 -28.83 4.22
CA ALA A 488 -36.24 -29.12 4.71
C ALA A 488 -36.67 -28.20 5.88
N THR A 489 -35.72 -27.80 6.72
CA THR A 489 -35.98 -26.91 7.88
C THR A 489 -35.84 -25.43 7.56
N GLY A 490 -35.49 -25.06 6.32
CA GLY A 490 -35.46 -23.68 5.85
C GLY A 490 -34.24 -22.86 6.31
N TYR A 491 -33.18 -23.49 6.81
CA TYR A 491 -31.90 -22.80 7.07
C TYR A 491 -31.14 -22.50 5.77
N VAL A 492 -31.37 -23.32 4.76
CA VAL A 492 -30.72 -23.26 3.44
C VAL A 492 -31.80 -23.40 2.38
N TYR A 493 -31.64 -22.69 1.27
CA TYR A 493 -32.47 -22.89 0.09
C TYR A 493 -31.61 -23.12 -1.14
N GLU A 494 -32.20 -23.72 -2.16
CA GLU A 494 -31.55 -24.08 -3.41
C GLU A 494 -32.05 -23.18 -4.55
N PRO A 495 -31.41 -22.00 -4.79
CA PRO A 495 -31.80 -21.11 -5.89
C PRO A 495 -31.73 -21.76 -7.27
N PHE A 496 -30.78 -22.68 -7.46
CA PHE A 496 -30.61 -23.48 -8.67
C PHE A 496 -30.17 -24.88 -8.26
N PRO A 497 -30.52 -25.95 -9.02
CA PRO A 497 -30.08 -27.30 -8.71
C PRO A 497 -28.56 -27.39 -8.49
N GLY A 498 -28.15 -27.93 -7.35
CA GLY A 498 -26.77 -28.05 -6.89
C GLY A 498 -26.18 -26.81 -6.22
N LYS A 499 -26.92 -25.70 -6.09
CA LYS A 499 -26.44 -24.44 -5.48
C LYS A 499 -27.18 -24.16 -4.18
N LEU A 500 -26.46 -24.16 -3.06
CA LEU A 500 -26.97 -23.88 -1.73
C LEU A 500 -26.76 -22.42 -1.35
N ARG A 501 -27.74 -21.81 -0.69
CA ARG A 501 -27.64 -20.46 -0.12
C ARG A 501 -28.29 -20.41 1.25
N LEU A 502 -27.60 -19.80 2.21
CA LEU A 502 -28.12 -19.58 3.57
C LEU A 502 -29.30 -18.60 3.53
N VAL A 503 -30.37 -18.96 4.25
CA VAL A 503 -31.48 -18.05 4.57
C VAL A 503 -31.00 -17.13 5.70
N ARG A 504 -31.04 -15.81 5.47
CA ARG A 504 -30.50 -14.80 6.39
C ARG A 504 -31.55 -14.23 7.32
#